data_AF-A0A9P2IIG0-F1
#
_entry.id   AF-A0A9P2IIG0-F1
#
_cell.length_a   1.000
_cell.length_b   1.000
_cell.length_c   1.000
_cell.angle_alpha   90.00
_cell.angle_beta   90.00
_cell.angle_gamma   90.00
#
_symmetry.space_group_name_H-M   'P 1'
#
loop_
_entity.id
_entity.type
_entity.pdbx_description
1 polymer ?
#
loop_
_entity_poly.entity_id
_entity_poly.type
_entity_poly.pdbx_seq_one_letter_code
_entity_poly.pdbx_strand_id
1 'polypeptide(L)'
;MSLVTDLPAIFDQFSEARQKGFLTVMDLKERGIPLVGTYCTFMPQEIPMAAGAVVVSLCSTSDETIEEAEKDLPRNLCPLIKSSYGF
;
A
#
# COMPACT_ATOMS: atom_id res chain seq x y z
N MET A 1 26.29 3.05 26.09
CA MET A 1 24.89 3.19 25.64
C MET A 1 24.33 1.78 25.53
N SER A 2 23.38 1.41 26.39
CA SER A 2 22.76 0.07 26.34
C SER A 2 21.80 0.00 25.16
N LEU A 3 21.98 -0.98 24.29
CA LEU A 3 21.05 -1.26 23.20
C LEU A 3 19.77 -1.86 23.78
N VAL A 4 18.62 -1.28 23.40
CA VAL A 4 17.32 -1.88 23.70
C VAL A 4 17.12 -3.02 22.71
N THR A 5 16.98 -4.25 23.23
CA THR A 5 16.82 -5.47 22.43
C THR A 5 15.39 -6.00 22.39
N ASP A 6 14.53 -5.50 23.28
CA ASP A 6 13.14 -5.95 23.39
C ASP A 6 12.23 -5.10 22.49
N LEU A 7 11.39 -5.76 21.69
CA LEU A 7 10.40 -5.07 20.89
C LEU A 7 9.26 -4.52 21.79
N PRO A 8 8.77 -3.29 21.52
CA PRO A 8 7.60 -2.78 22.21
C PRO A 8 6.36 -3.66 21.97
N ALA A 9 5.50 -3.81 22.98
CA ALA A 9 4.29 -4.65 22.90
C ALA A 9 3.30 -4.25 21.79
N ILE A 10 3.39 -3.03 21.25
CA ILE A 10 2.56 -2.56 20.13
C ILE A 10 2.90 -3.27 18.81
N PHE A 11 4.05 -3.95 18.73
CA PHE A 11 4.54 -4.50 17.47
C PHE A 11 3.63 -5.61 16.91
N ASP A 12 3.03 -6.39 17.79
CA ASP A 12 2.10 -7.46 17.42
C ASP A 12 0.85 -6.92 16.71
N GLN A 13 0.42 -5.70 17.04
CA GLN A 13 -0.77 -5.07 16.46
C GLN A 13 -0.58 -4.69 14.98
N PHE A 14 0.65 -4.49 14.50
CA PHE A 14 0.88 -4.08 13.10
C PHE A 14 0.49 -5.17 12.10
N SER A 15 0.68 -6.45 12.47
CA SER A 15 0.33 -7.58 11.61
C SER A 15 -1.18 -7.69 11.40
N GLU A 16 -1.96 -7.60 12.48
CA GLU A 16 -3.42 -7.57 12.41
C GLU A 16 -3.93 -6.33 11.68
N ALA A 17 -3.34 -5.16 11.93
CA ALA A 17 -3.74 -3.91 11.27
C ALA A 17 -3.57 -4.00 9.74
N ARG A 18 -2.49 -4.64 9.27
CA ARG A 18 -2.28 -4.88 7.83
C ARG A 18 -3.38 -5.74 7.22
N GLN A 19 -3.76 -6.84 7.88
CA GLN A 19 -4.85 -7.71 7.40
C GLN A 19 -6.20 -7.00 7.40
N LYS A 20 -6.50 -6.24 8.46
CA LYS A 20 -7.75 -5.46 8.59
C LYS A 20 -7.83 -4.32 7.58
N GLY A 21 -6.70 -3.79 7.12
CA GLY A 21 -6.63 -2.67 6.18
C GLY A 21 -7.42 -2.91 4.89
N PHE A 22 -7.36 -4.11 4.31
CA PHE A 22 -8.12 -4.44 3.10
C PHE A 22 -9.63 -4.38 3.35
N LEU A 23 -10.09 -4.99 4.45
CA LEU A 23 -11.52 -4.98 4.84
C LEU A 23 -12.01 -3.55 5.12
N THR A 24 -11.18 -2.72 5.75
CA THR A 24 -11.51 -1.30 5.99
C THR A 24 -11.67 -0.53 4.67
N VAL A 25 -10.79 -0.73 3.70
CA VAL A 25 -10.90 -0.06 2.39
C VAL A 25 -12.16 -0.52 1.63
N MET A 26 -12.53 -1.80 1.74
CA MET A 26 -13.78 -2.31 1.16
C MET A 26 -15.03 -1.68 1.80
N ASP A 27 -15.11 -1.60 3.13
CA ASP A 27 -16.21 -0.94 3.85
C ASP A 27 -16.37 0.53 3.41
N LEU A 28 -15.26 1.26 3.31
CA LEU A 28 -15.26 2.65 2.85
C LEU A 28 -15.82 2.78 1.43
N LYS A 29 -15.43 1.86 0.53
CA LYS A 29 -15.95 1.82 -0.83
C LYS A 29 -17.46 1.54 -0.87
N GLU A 30 -17.94 0.58 -0.09
CA GLU A 30 -19.37 0.23 0.00
C GLU A 30 -20.22 1.38 0.54
N ARG A 31 -19.66 2.19 1.44
CA ARG A 31 -20.26 3.42 1.95
C ARG A 31 -20.25 4.59 0.96
N GLY A 32 -19.69 4.40 -0.23
CA GLY A 32 -19.61 5.41 -1.29
C GLY A 32 -18.52 6.45 -1.07
N ILE A 33 -17.55 6.20 -0.19
CA ILE A 33 -16.41 7.11 0.02
C ILE A 33 -15.41 6.90 -1.12
N PRO A 34 -15.01 7.96 -1.84
CA PRO A 34 -14.05 7.83 -2.94
C PRO A 34 -12.68 7.38 -2.42
N LEU A 35 -12.06 6.46 -3.15
CA LEU A 35 -10.72 5.95 -2.87
C LEU A 35 -9.75 6.43 -3.95
N VAL A 36 -8.60 6.96 -3.55
CA VAL A 36 -7.55 7.44 -4.46
C VAL A 36 -6.25 6.71 -4.19
N GLY A 37 -5.76 5.98 -5.20
CA GLY A 37 -4.46 5.31 -5.13
C GLY A 37 -3.30 6.26 -5.40
N THR A 38 -2.19 6.11 -4.67
CA THR A 38 -0.95 6.84 -4.92
C THR A 38 0.27 5.93 -4.91
N TYR A 39 1.23 6.24 -5.79
CA TYR A 39 2.53 5.59 -5.85
C TYR A 39 3.68 6.46 -5.33
N CYS A 40 3.46 7.77 -5.20
CA CYS A 40 4.52 8.71 -4.89
C CYS A 40 4.10 9.64 -3.75
N THR A 41 5.00 9.85 -2.81
CA THR A 41 4.81 10.78 -1.69
C THR A 41 4.76 12.24 -2.12
N PHE A 42 5.23 12.56 -3.34
CA PHE A 42 5.08 13.90 -3.93
C PHE A 42 3.66 14.21 -4.41
N MET A 43 2.78 13.21 -4.49
CA MET A 43 1.38 13.44 -4.79
C MET A 43 0.74 14.17 -3.59
N PRO A 44 0.14 15.35 -3.77
CA PRO A 44 -0.45 16.13 -2.68
C PRO A 44 -1.72 15.42 -2.18
N GLN A 45 -1.58 14.62 -1.12
CA GLN A 45 -2.66 13.81 -0.55
C GLN A 45 -3.76 14.66 0.06
N GLU A 46 -3.44 15.90 0.43
CA GLU A 46 -4.37 16.86 1.03
C GLU A 46 -5.51 17.23 0.08
N ILE A 47 -5.27 17.25 -1.23
CA ILE A 47 -6.27 17.59 -2.24
C ILE A 47 -7.43 16.57 -2.28
N PRO A 48 -7.18 15.26 -2.53
CA PRO A 48 -8.25 14.26 -2.49
C PRO A 48 -8.86 14.12 -1.10
N MET A 49 -8.08 14.26 -0.02
CA MET A 49 -8.61 14.25 1.35
C MET A 49 -9.60 15.38 1.59
N ALA A 50 -9.30 16.59 1.12
CA ALA A 50 -10.22 17.74 1.20
C ALA A 50 -11.51 17.52 0.38
N ALA A 51 -11.43 16.72 -0.69
CA ALA A 51 -12.60 16.30 -1.48
C ALA A 51 -13.40 15.14 -0.85
N GLY A 52 -13.04 14.72 0.37
CA GLY A 52 -13.71 13.62 1.08
C GLY A 52 -13.27 12.22 0.63
N ALA A 53 -12.15 12.11 -0.09
CA ALA A 53 -11.58 10.83 -0.49
C ALA A 53 -10.57 10.30 0.53
N VAL A 54 -10.39 8.99 0.54
CA VAL A 54 -9.32 8.32 1.30
C VAL A 54 -8.20 7.95 0.35
N VAL A 55 -6.97 8.31 0.73
CA VAL A 55 -5.77 8.04 -0.08
C VAL A 55 -5.11 6.74 0.39
N VAL A 56 -4.79 5.87 -0.55
CA VAL A 56 -4.18 4.55 -0.28
C VAL A 56 -2.88 4.43 -1.08
N SER A 57 -1.80 3.97 -0.43
CA SER A 57 -0.55 3.66 -1.13
C SER A 57 -0.68 2.35 -1.89
N LEU A 58 -0.32 2.35 -3.17
CA LEU A 58 -0.39 1.18 -4.05
C LEU A 58 0.97 0.51 -4.29
N CYS A 59 2.05 1.03 -3.70
CA CYS A 59 3.38 0.42 -3.84
C CYS A 59 3.39 -0.96 -3.20
N SER A 60 3.41 -1.99 -4.05
CA SER A 60 3.53 -3.37 -3.62
C SER A 60 4.99 -3.76 -3.36
N THR A 61 5.17 -4.66 -2.40
CA THR A 61 6.46 -5.26 -2.03
C THR A 61 6.43 -6.79 -2.15
N SER A 62 5.45 -7.35 -2.88
CA SER A 62 5.33 -8.79 -3.14
C SER A 62 5.92 -9.16 -4.49
N ASP A 63 6.76 -10.19 -4.56
CA ASP A 63 7.34 -10.64 -5.83
C ASP A 63 6.37 -11.51 -6.65
N GLU A 64 5.24 -11.91 -6.08
CA GLU A 64 4.26 -12.84 -6.66
C GLU A 64 3.72 -12.39 -8.03
N THR A 65 3.60 -11.08 -8.23
CA THR A 65 2.97 -10.47 -9.42
C THR A 65 3.98 -10.00 -10.47
N ILE A 66 5.28 -10.15 -10.22
CA ILE A 66 6.32 -9.67 -11.14
C ILE A 66 6.28 -10.42 -12.47
N GLU A 67 6.09 -11.74 -12.46
CA GLU A 67 6.06 -12.55 -13.69
C GLU A 67 4.90 -12.16 -14.61
N GLU A 68 3.73 -11.85 -14.04
CA GLU A 68 2.59 -11.34 -14.80
C GLU A 68 2.90 -9.97 -15.42
N ALA A 69 3.52 -9.07 -14.64
CA ALA A 69 3.91 -7.76 -15.14
C ALA A 69 4.98 -7.81 -16.25
N GLU A 70 5.89 -8.78 -16.22
CA GLU A 70 6.94 -8.96 -17.24
C GLU A 70 6.42 -9.42 -18.61
N LYS A 71 5.13 -9.78 -18.73
CA LYS A 71 4.49 -10.03 -20.02
C LYS A 71 4.37 -8.75 -20.86
N ASP A 72 4.13 -7.61 -20.19
CA ASP A 72 3.95 -6.30 -20.82
C ASP A 72 5.14 -5.36 -20.58
N LEU A 73 5.87 -5.54 -19.47
CA LEU A 73 6.95 -4.65 -19.03
C LEU A 73 8.33 -5.30 -19.22
N PRO A 74 9.38 -4.51 -19.50
CA PRO A 74 10.71 -5.05 -19.67
C PRO A 74 11.27 -5.55 -18.33
N ARG A 75 11.97 -6.70 -18.37
CA ARG A 75 12.50 -7.38 -17.18
C ARG A 75 13.47 -6.53 -16.36
N ASN A 76 14.15 -5.56 -17.00
CA ASN A 76 15.10 -4.65 -16.38
C ASN A 76 14.45 -3.44 -15.66
N LEU A 77 13.12 -3.39 -15.54
CA LEU A 77 12.42 -2.36 -14.80
C LEU A 77 12.45 -2.63 -13.28
N CYS A 78 12.29 -1.56 -12.48
CA CYS A 78 12.24 -1.63 -11.02
C CYS A 78 11.24 -2.69 -10.52
N PRO A 79 11.65 -3.60 -9.61
CA PRO A 79 10.76 -4.63 -9.06
C PRO A 79 9.51 -4.08 -8.39
N LEU A 80 9.58 -2.90 -7.74
CA LEU A 80 8.41 -2.26 -7.11
C LEU A 80 7.33 -1.89 -8.14
N ILE A 81 7.74 -1.41 -9.32
CA ILE A 81 6.80 -1.07 -10.40
C ILE A 81 6.18 -2.35 -10.97
N LYS A 82 7.01 -3.37 -11.24
CA LYS A 82 6.54 -4.66 -11.76
C LYS A 82 5.56 -5.32 -10.78
N SER A 83 5.95 -5.39 -9.51
CA SER A 83 5.10 -5.91 -8.43
C SER A 83 3.76 -5.18 -8.37
N SER A 84 3.78 -3.85 -8.44
CA SER A 84 2.55 -3.07 -8.34
C SER A 84 1.65 -3.15 -9.57
N TYR A 85 2.23 -3.35 -10.76
CA TYR A 85 1.48 -3.45 -12.02
C TYR A 85 0.81 -4.81 -12.21
N GLY A 86 1.40 -5.88 -11.68
CA GLY A 86 0.84 -7.23 -11.83
C GLY A 86 -0.31 -7.57 -10.88
N PHE A 87 -0.73 -6.66 -10.00
CA PHE A 87 -1.95 -6.76 -9.18
C PHE A 87 -3.16 -6.25 -9.97
#